data_AF-L8EU76-F1
#
_entry.id   AF-L8EU76-F1
#
_cell.length_a   1.000
_cell.length_b   1.000
_cell.length_c   1.000
_cell.angle_alpha   90.00
_cell.angle_beta   90.00
_cell.angle_gamma   90.00
#
_symmetry.space_group_name_H-M   'P 1'
#
loop_
_entity.id
_entity.type
_entity.pdbx_description
1 polymer ?
#
loop_
_entity_poly.entity_id
_entity_poly.type
_entity_poly.pdbx_seq_one_letter_code
_entity_poly.pdbx_strand_id
1 'polypeptide(L)'
;MTAAPRPCDALGDHTGPVRLYPCGRRCSAHAPWAAAGHPEPQPGPGAPAGAWTTPSPQSASALIDARAIASGKRRSSPHTYRAAQAAVAKTAATTS
;
A
#
# COMPACT_ATOMS: atom_id res chain seq x y z
N MET A 1 9.96 -12.51 9.34
CA MET A 1 10.14 -13.47 8.22
C MET A 1 10.55 -12.66 7.00
N THR A 2 11.84 -12.61 6.67
CA THR A 2 12.32 -11.88 5.48
C THR A 2 12.14 -12.80 4.29
N ALA A 3 11.23 -12.45 3.36
CA ALA A 3 11.04 -13.23 2.14
C ALA A 3 12.37 -13.31 1.38
N ALA A 4 12.72 -14.51 0.90
CA ALA A 4 13.91 -14.70 0.08
C ALA A 4 13.84 -13.78 -1.15
N PRO A 5 14.96 -13.13 -1.55
CA PRO A 5 14.98 -12.27 -2.73
C PRO A 5 14.58 -13.09 -3.96
N ARG A 6 13.55 -12.62 -4.67
CA ARG A 6 13.06 -13.28 -5.88
C ARG A 6 14.11 -13.18 -7.00
N PRO A 7 14.29 -14.24 -7.81
CA PRO A 7 15.28 -14.26 -8.88
C PRO A 7 14.94 -13.28 -10.02
N CYS A 8 15.89 -13.08 -10.90
CA CYS A 8 15.72 -12.34 -12.15
C CYS A 8 14.92 -13.19 -13.16
N ASP A 9 14.00 -12.58 -13.90
CA ASP A 9 13.13 -13.27 -14.88
C ASP A 9 13.79 -13.39 -16.27
N ALA A 10 15.09 -13.13 -16.39
CA ALA A 10 15.82 -13.16 -17.66
C ALA A 10 16.61 -14.47 -17.76
N LEU A 11 16.91 -14.90 -18.98
CA LEU A 11 17.81 -16.03 -19.21
C LEU A 11 19.26 -15.56 -19.22
N GLY A 12 20.19 -16.45 -18.88
CA GLY A 12 21.63 -16.20 -18.92
C GLY A 12 22.23 -15.80 -17.57
N ASP A 13 23.43 -15.22 -17.62
CA ASP A 13 24.23 -14.91 -16.43
C ASP A 13 23.66 -13.72 -15.64
N HIS A 14 23.69 -13.84 -14.31
CA HIS A 14 23.09 -12.86 -13.41
C HIS A 14 24.14 -12.15 -12.56
N THR A 15 24.07 -10.82 -12.56
CA THR A 15 24.93 -9.98 -11.72
C THR A 15 24.12 -8.88 -11.06
N GLY A 16 24.39 -8.65 -9.78
CA GLY A 16 23.88 -7.52 -9.00
C GLY A 16 22.45 -7.70 -8.47
N PRO A 17 21.94 -6.70 -7.73
CA PRO A 17 20.63 -6.75 -7.09
C PRO A 17 19.47 -6.80 -8.08
N VAL A 18 18.42 -7.53 -7.71
CA VAL A 18 17.18 -7.66 -8.51
C VAL A 18 16.18 -6.56 -8.15
N ARG A 19 15.70 -5.83 -9.15
CA ARG A 19 14.68 -4.77 -9.04
C ARG A 19 13.48 -5.09 -9.92
N LEU A 20 12.31 -4.54 -9.56
CA LEU A 20 11.09 -4.70 -10.37
C LEU A 20 11.01 -3.59 -11.41
N TYR A 21 10.86 -3.97 -12.68
CA TYR A 21 10.62 -3.09 -13.82
C TYR A 21 9.29 -3.46 -14.48
N PRO A 22 8.75 -2.61 -15.37
CA PRO A 22 7.54 -2.94 -16.14
C PRO A 22 7.66 -4.24 -16.95
N CYS A 23 8.87 -4.61 -17.38
CA CYS A 23 9.14 -5.84 -18.11
C CYS A 23 9.41 -7.07 -17.22
N GLY A 24 9.22 -6.97 -15.90
CA GLY A 24 9.50 -8.03 -14.94
C GLY A 24 10.66 -7.71 -14.00
N ARG A 25 11.08 -8.70 -13.20
CA ARG A 25 12.22 -8.60 -12.28
C ARG A 25 13.52 -8.74 -13.03
N ARG A 26 14.41 -7.74 -12.90
CA ARG A 26 15.70 -7.72 -13.58
C ARG A 26 16.84 -7.48 -12.58
N CYS A 27 17.90 -8.26 -12.68
CA CYS A 27 19.18 -7.98 -12.03
C CYS A 27 19.90 -6.82 -12.74
N SER A 28 20.99 -6.31 -12.14
CA SER A 28 21.76 -5.20 -12.72
C SER A 28 22.20 -5.46 -14.17
N ALA A 29 22.60 -6.69 -14.51
CA ALA A 29 22.98 -7.05 -15.88
C ALA A 29 21.84 -6.95 -16.91
N HIS A 30 20.58 -7.16 -16.49
CA HIS A 30 19.41 -7.26 -17.38
C HIS A 30 18.45 -6.08 -17.23
N ALA A 31 18.85 -5.05 -16.48
CA ALA A 31 18.01 -3.90 -16.27
C ALA A 31 17.95 -3.00 -17.52
N PRO A 32 16.84 -2.27 -17.75
CA PRO A 32 16.73 -1.39 -18.92
C PRO A 32 17.84 -0.34 -19.05
N TRP A 33 18.37 0.16 -17.92
CA TRP A 33 19.50 1.10 -17.92
C TRP A 33 20.80 0.45 -18.41
N ALA A 34 21.04 -0.82 -18.06
CA ALA A 34 22.21 -1.56 -18.52
C ALA A 34 22.12 -1.84 -20.02
N ALA A 35 20.93 -2.23 -20.50
CA ALA A 35 20.66 -2.42 -21.92
C ALA A 35 20.82 -1.12 -22.74
N ALA A 36 20.58 0.03 -22.12
CA ALA A 36 20.79 1.35 -22.71
C ALA A 36 22.23 1.89 -22.54
N GLY A 37 23.15 1.12 -21.94
CA GLY A 37 24.54 1.54 -21.71
C GLY A 37 24.71 2.62 -20.63
N HIS A 38 23.70 2.84 -19.80
CA HIS A 38 23.78 3.76 -18.67
C HIS A 38 24.41 3.09 -17.44
N PRO A 39 25.06 3.86 -16.56
CA PRO A 39 25.55 3.35 -15.28
C PRO A 39 24.39 2.94 -14.35
N GLU A 40 24.70 2.11 -13.36
CA GLU A 40 23.72 1.67 -12.36
C GLU A 40 23.14 2.88 -11.59
N PRO A 41 21.81 3.06 -11.56
CA PRO A 41 21.19 4.14 -10.81
C PRO A 41 21.51 4.04 -9.32
N GLN A 42 21.96 5.15 -8.74
CA GLN A 42 22.19 5.22 -7.32
C GLN A 42 20.86 5.18 -6.56
N PRO A 43 20.81 4.56 -5.37
CA PRO A 43 19.64 4.66 -4.49
C PRO A 43 19.27 6.13 -4.28
N GLY A 44 17.99 6.46 -4.44
CA GLY A 44 17.50 7.80 -4.13
C GLY A 44 17.67 8.13 -2.64
N PRO A 45 17.56 9.41 -2.24
CA PRO A 45 17.78 9.87 -0.85
C PRO A 45 16.76 9.34 0.19
N GLY A 46 15.93 8.36 -0.17
CA GLY A 46 14.80 7.92 0.62
C GLY A 46 13.69 8.97 0.69
N ALA A 47 12.65 8.67 1.47
CA ALA A 47 11.63 9.65 1.81
C ALA A 47 12.16 10.53 2.97
N PRO A 48 11.90 11.85 2.98
CA PRO A 48 12.26 12.69 4.13
C PRO A 48 11.51 12.23 5.38
N ALA A 49 12.08 12.49 6.57
CA ALA A 49 11.49 12.08 7.86
C ALA A 49 10.04 12.59 8.06
N GLY A 50 9.66 13.68 7.38
CA GLY A 50 8.32 14.27 7.39
C GLY A 50 7.38 13.83 6.26
N ALA A 51 7.75 12.90 5.38
CA ALA A 51 6.97 12.57 4.18
C ALA A 51 5.52 12.14 4.47
N TRP A 52 5.28 11.61 5.67
CA TRP A 52 3.99 11.09 6.11
C TRP A 52 3.45 11.77 7.37
N THR A 53 4.02 12.91 7.76
CA THR A 53 3.60 13.63 8.98
C THR A 53 2.43 14.56 8.74
N THR A 54 2.07 14.86 7.49
CA THR A 54 0.87 15.61 7.18
C THR A 54 -0.36 14.77 7.50
N PRO A 55 -1.17 15.12 8.53
CA PRO A 55 -2.41 14.42 8.77
C PRO A 55 -3.33 14.63 7.58
N SER A 56 -3.89 13.55 7.05
CA SER A 56 -4.95 13.67 6.05
C SER A 56 -6.14 14.38 6.70
N PRO A 57 -6.71 15.43 6.07
CA PRO A 57 -7.84 16.14 6.63
C PRO A 57 -9.02 15.17 6.80
N GLN A 58 -9.52 15.05 8.02
CA GLN A 58 -10.66 14.16 8.34
C GLN A 58 -11.91 14.48 7.50
N SER A 59 -12.06 15.74 7.08
CA SER A 59 -13.13 16.19 6.19
C SER A 59 -13.15 15.46 4.85
N ALA A 60 -11.98 15.12 4.28
CA ALA A 60 -11.90 14.39 3.01
C ALA A 60 -12.46 12.97 3.16
N SER A 61 -12.16 12.29 4.27
CA SER A 61 -12.68 10.95 4.58
C SER A 61 -14.19 10.95 4.79
N ALA A 62 -14.72 11.95 5.53
CA ALA A 62 -16.15 12.06 5.80
C ALA A 62 -16.98 12.25 4.51
N LEU A 63 -16.47 13.02 3.54
CA LEU A 63 -17.14 13.23 2.26
C LEU A 63 -17.19 11.94 1.40
N ILE A 64 -16.12 11.15 1.41
CA ILE A 64 -16.06 9.87 0.70
C ILE A 64 -17.06 8.87 1.31
N ASP A 65 -17.09 8.76 2.64
CA ASP A 65 -18.02 7.90 3.36
C ASP A 65 -19.48 8.33 3.09
N ALA A 66 -19.76 9.64 3.16
CA ALA A 66 -21.09 10.18 2.87
C ALA A 66 -21.54 9.85 1.44
N ARG A 67 -20.66 10.01 0.44
CA ARG A 67 -20.95 9.65 -0.96
C ARG A 67 -21.14 8.14 -1.12
N ALA A 68 -20.38 7.31 -0.42
CA ALA A 68 -20.54 5.86 -0.46
C ALA A 68 -21.89 5.40 0.13
N ILE A 69 -22.37 6.07 1.18
CA ILE A 69 -23.70 5.83 1.75
C ILE A 69 -24.79 6.33 0.81
N ALA A 70 -24.69 7.57 0.32
CA ALA A 70 -25.68 8.16 -0.57
C ALA A 70 -25.83 7.39 -1.90
N SER A 71 -24.73 6.84 -2.41
CA SER A 71 -24.73 5.99 -3.62
C SER A 71 -25.12 4.53 -3.35
N GLY A 72 -25.43 4.15 -2.11
CA GLY A 72 -25.80 2.79 -1.74
C GLY A 72 -24.65 1.77 -1.75
N LYS A 73 -23.41 2.20 -2.09
CA LYS A 73 -22.21 1.34 -2.02
C LYS A 73 -21.89 0.92 -0.59
N ARG A 74 -22.43 1.62 0.41
CA ARG A 74 -22.30 1.30 1.83
C ARG A 74 -23.64 1.48 2.54
N ARG A 75 -23.97 0.57 3.45
CA ARG A 75 -25.23 0.62 4.23
C ARG A 75 -25.16 1.57 5.43
N SER A 76 -23.97 1.86 5.95
CA SER A 76 -23.79 2.73 7.11
C SER A 76 -22.37 3.30 7.21
N SER A 77 -22.24 4.40 7.97
CA SER A 77 -20.92 4.93 8.37
C SER A 77 -20.27 4.03 9.45
N PRO A 78 -18.94 4.05 9.58
CA PRO A 78 -18.24 3.35 10.67
C PRO A 78 -18.67 3.79 12.08
N HIS A 79 -19.06 5.07 12.25
CA HIS A 79 -19.54 5.58 13.53
C HIS A 79 -20.91 4.99 13.88
N THR A 80 -21.85 5.03 12.94
CA THR A 80 -23.20 4.46 13.11
C THR A 80 -23.15 2.97 13.41
N TYR A 81 -22.28 2.23 12.71
CA TYR A 81 -22.10 0.80 12.93
C TYR A 81 -21.59 0.49 14.35
N ARG A 82 -20.58 1.24 14.82
CA ARG A 82 -20.01 1.06 16.16
C ARG A 82 -21.01 1.41 17.27
N ALA A 83 -21.81 2.47 17.07
CA ALA A 83 -22.88 2.83 18.01
C ALA A 83 -23.93 1.70 18.12
N ALA A 84 -24.33 1.11 17.00
CA ALA A 84 -25.26 -0.02 16.99
C ALA A 84 -24.69 -1.25 17.72
N GLN A 85 -23.42 -1.59 17.46
CA GLN A 85 -22.74 -2.70 18.14
C GLN A 85 -22.65 -2.48 19.67
N ALA A 86 -22.32 -1.25 20.10
CA ALA A 86 -22.27 -0.92 21.52
C ALA A 86 -23.63 -1.06 22.20
N ALA A 87 -24.72 -0.68 21.52
CA ALA A 87 -26.08 -0.87 22.02
C ALA A 87 -26.43 -2.37 22.18
N VAL A 88 -26.10 -3.19 21.17
CA VAL A 88 -26.32 -4.66 21.23
C VAL A 88 -25.52 -5.29 22.37
N ALA A 89 -24.24 -4.93 22.51
CA ALA A 89 -23.40 -5.43 23.59
C ALA A 89 -23.94 -5.05 24.98
N LYS A 90 -24.41 -3.81 25.15
CA LYS A 90 -25.05 -3.35 26.40
C LYS A 90 -26.32 -4.13 26.72
N THR A 91 -27.16 -4.38 25.72
CA THR A 91 -28.38 -5.19 25.88
C THR A 91 -28.05 -6.62 26.30
N ALA A 92 -27.08 -7.27 25.63
CA ALA A 92 -26.65 -8.62 25.98
C ALA A 92 -26.12 -8.74 27.42
N ALA A 93 -25.38 -7.73 27.88
CA ALA A 93 -24.85 -7.68 29.25
C ALA A 93 -25.92 -7.46 30.33
N THR A 94 -27.08 -6.90 29.97
CA THR A 94 -28.18 -6.64 30.92
C THR A 94 -29.14 -7.84 31.05
N THR A 95 -29.14 -8.74 30.06
CA THR A 95 -30.02 -9.93 30.03
C THR A 95 -29.33 -11.20 30.56
N SER A 96 -28.06 -11.10 30.95
CA SER A 96 -27.28 -12.17 31.61
C SER A 96 -27.25 -11.97 33.11
#